data_AF-A0AAV5VSA2-F1
#
_entry.id   AF-A0AAV5VSA2-F1
#
_cell.length_a   1.000
_cell.length_b   1.000
_cell.length_c   1.000
_cell.angle_alpha   90.00
_cell.angle_beta   90.00
_cell.angle_gamma   90.00
#
_symmetry.space_group_name_H-M   'P 1'
#
loop_
_entity.id
_entity.type
_entity.pdbx_description
1 polymer ?
#
loop_
_entity_poly.entity_id
_entity_poly.type
_entity_poly.pdbx_seq_one_letter_code
_entity_poly.pdbx_strand_id
1 'polypeptide(L)'
;MGIRKACLNEAGSTNPLRYSFLFFPFLPALVDGAAHAPIPKNKQFCLLLLVDLSAQCGKQMKPFIAQVVPCLLDAISDVEPWQLNYVAVRSDERDLEDLDDARLAGSSSLMHSAQQLLPHVGNEELEGLQNRLTEQLRNSVGVSTRTAAA
;
A
#
# COMPACT_ATOMS: atom_id res chain seq x y z
N MET A 1 -4.30 19.79 -2.78
CA MET A 1 -3.52 19.30 -3.94
C MET A 1 -2.07 19.83 -3.98
N GLY A 2 -1.76 21.00 -3.39
CA GLY A 2 -0.39 21.58 -3.41
C GLY A 2 0.67 20.80 -2.63
N ILE A 3 0.35 20.28 -1.43
CA ILE A 3 1.33 19.60 -0.56
C ILE A 3 1.80 18.27 -1.17
N ARG A 4 0.88 17.48 -1.74
CA ARG A 4 1.20 16.21 -2.43
C ARG A 4 2.19 16.43 -3.58
N LYS A 5 1.93 17.41 -4.46
CA LYS A 5 2.85 17.75 -5.56
C LYS A 5 4.19 18.29 -5.08
N ALA A 6 4.20 19.09 -3.99
CA ALA A 6 5.44 19.60 -3.41
C ALA A 6 6.31 18.46 -2.86
N CYS A 7 5.73 17.51 -2.12
CA CYS A 7 6.45 16.33 -1.62
C CYS A 7 7.01 15.47 -2.77
N LEU A 8 6.25 15.29 -3.85
CA LEU A 8 6.69 14.52 -5.02
C LEU A 8 7.84 15.21 -5.76
N ASN A 9 7.77 16.52 -5.95
CA ASN A 9 8.84 17.29 -6.59
C ASN A 9 10.15 17.25 -5.78
N GLU A 10 10.07 17.28 -4.45
CA GLU A 10 11.25 17.18 -3.59
C GLU A 10 11.81 15.74 -3.55
N ALA A 11 10.95 14.71 -3.57
CA ALA A 11 11.36 13.31 -3.61
C ALA A 11 12.00 12.92 -4.96
N GLY A 12 11.55 13.53 -6.06
CA GLY A 12 12.16 13.38 -7.38
C GLY A 12 13.45 14.19 -7.58
N SER A 13 13.87 15.01 -6.61
CA SER A 13 15.10 15.78 -6.70
C SER A 13 16.32 14.85 -6.61
N THR A 14 17.23 14.92 -7.59
CA THR A 14 18.44 14.10 -7.70
C THR A 14 19.49 14.35 -6.61
N ASN A 15 19.17 15.17 -5.60
CA ASN A 15 20.07 15.52 -4.51
C ASN A 15 19.99 14.47 -3.38
N PRO A 16 20.99 13.58 -3.24
CA PRO A 16 20.94 12.45 -2.29
C PRO A 16 20.89 12.91 -0.82
N LEU A 17 21.41 14.11 -0.52
CA LEU A 17 21.41 14.69 0.83
C LEU A 17 20.03 15.22 1.26
N ARG A 18 19.31 15.89 0.35
CA ARG A 18 17.94 16.34 0.61
C ARG A 18 17.00 15.16 0.77
N TYR A 19 17.21 14.14 -0.06
CA TYR A 19 16.44 12.91 -0.03
C TYR A 19 16.57 12.19 1.32
N SER A 20 17.79 11.89 1.77
CA SER A 20 17.98 11.17 3.04
C SER A 20 17.43 11.92 4.25
N PHE A 21 17.52 13.26 4.24
CA PHE A 21 17.05 14.08 5.35
C PHE A 21 15.51 14.14 5.43
N LEU A 22 14.82 14.24 4.30
CA LEU A 22 13.36 14.30 4.27
C LEU A 22 12.74 12.92 4.34
N PHE A 23 13.23 11.97 3.56
CA PHE A 23 12.54 10.70 3.32
C PHE A 23 12.59 9.76 4.52
N PHE A 24 13.73 9.74 5.23
CA PHE A 24 13.95 8.82 6.34
C PHE A 24 13.01 9.05 7.54
N PRO A 25 12.78 10.29 8.02
CA PRO A 25 11.76 10.55 9.04
C PRO A 25 10.32 10.61 8.48
N PHE A 26 10.15 11.00 7.21
CA PHE A 26 8.82 11.24 6.65
C PHE A 26 8.09 9.95 6.27
N LEU A 27 8.78 8.96 5.68
CA LEU A 27 8.12 7.75 5.20
C LEU A 27 7.52 6.91 6.34
N PRO A 28 8.20 6.67 7.48
CA PRO A 28 7.57 5.99 8.62
C PRO A 28 6.32 6.70 9.14
N ALA A 29 6.32 8.04 9.19
CA ALA A 29 5.14 8.82 9.58
C ALA A 29 4.00 8.69 8.56
N LEU A 30 4.34 8.52 7.27
CA LEU A 30 3.36 8.29 6.22
C LEU A 30 2.74 6.90 6.30
N VAL A 31 3.54 5.88 6.61
CA VAL A 31 3.08 4.50 6.84
C VAL A 31 2.21 4.43 8.10
N ASP A 32 2.64 5.06 9.20
CA ASP A 32 1.84 5.16 10.42
C ASP A 32 0.50 5.87 10.18
N GLY A 33 0.53 6.98 9.44
CA GLY A 33 -0.68 7.69 9.02
C GLY A 33 -1.57 6.89 8.07
N ALA A 34 -1.00 6.04 7.21
CA ALA A 34 -1.76 5.16 6.34
C ALA A 34 -2.43 4.00 7.13
N ALA A 35 -1.78 3.50 8.19
CA ALA A 35 -2.33 2.43 9.02
C ALA A 35 -3.36 2.95 10.04
N HIS A 36 -3.01 3.98 10.80
CA HIS A 36 -3.67 4.34 12.06
C HIS A 36 -4.36 5.71 12.08
N ALA A 37 -4.35 6.47 10.98
CA ALA A 37 -4.98 7.80 11.01
C ALA A 37 -6.49 7.71 11.35
N PRO A 38 -6.96 8.47 12.35
CA PRO A 38 -8.35 8.40 12.82
C PRO A 38 -9.34 9.01 11.82
N ILE A 39 -8.85 9.86 10.92
CA ILE A 39 -9.66 10.53 9.91
C ILE A 39 -9.47 9.79 8.57
N PRO A 40 -10.55 9.24 7.95
CA PRO A 40 -10.44 8.44 6.74
C PRO A 40 -9.84 9.22 5.56
N LYS A 41 -10.10 10.54 5.48
CA LYS A 41 -9.47 11.41 4.47
C LYS A 41 -7.95 11.52 4.64
N ASN A 42 -7.44 11.50 5.87
CA ASN A 42 -6.00 11.56 6.13
C ASN A 42 -5.34 10.22 5.77
N LYS A 43 -5.97 9.10 6.16
CA LYS A 43 -5.56 7.76 5.74
C LYS A 43 -5.48 7.64 4.22
N GLN A 44 -6.54 8.05 3.52
CA GLN A 44 -6.58 8.08 2.06
C GLN A 44 -5.50 9.00 1.45
N PHE A 45 -5.24 10.16 2.05
CA PHE A 45 -4.18 11.05 1.60
C PHE A 45 -2.79 10.41 1.72
N CYS A 46 -2.49 9.77 2.86
CA CYS A 46 -1.23 9.07 3.08
C CYS A 46 -1.04 7.90 2.09
N LEU A 47 -2.08 7.10 1.87
CA LEU A 47 -2.06 6.00 0.91
C LEU A 47 -1.83 6.47 -0.52
N LEU A 48 -2.53 7.52 -0.95
CA LEU A 48 -2.34 8.10 -2.28
C LEU A 48 -0.94 8.71 -2.46
N LEU A 49 -0.34 9.24 -1.39
CA LEU A 49 1.03 9.72 -1.43
C LEU A 49 2.03 8.56 -1.54
N LEU A 50 1.81 7.45 -0.82
CA LEU A 50 2.62 6.23 -0.94
C LEU A 50 2.57 5.65 -2.35
N VAL A 51 1.39 5.64 -2.98
CA VAL A 51 1.18 5.20 -4.37
C VAL A 51 1.98 6.05 -5.37
N ASP A 52 1.96 7.37 -5.22
CA ASP A 52 2.74 8.22 -6.12
C ASP A 52 4.25 8.10 -5.88
N LEU A 53 4.66 7.94 -4.62
CA LEU A 53 6.07 7.74 -4.27
C LEU A 53 6.58 6.40 -4.80
N SER A 54 5.79 5.33 -4.76
CA SER A 54 6.19 4.04 -5.33
C SER A 54 6.45 4.14 -6.83
N ALA A 55 5.65 4.94 -7.53
CA ALA A 55 5.78 5.14 -8.97
C ALA A 55 7.00 6.01 -9.34
N GLN A 56 7.36 7.01 -8.54
CA GLN A 56 8.40 7.99 -8.88
C GLN A 56 9.77 7.72 -8.22
N CYS A 57 9.77 7.07 -7.05
CA CYS A 57 10.94 6.98 -6.16
C CYS A 57 11.31 5.53 -5.79
N GLY A 58 10.89 4.52 -6.57
CA GLY A 58 11.03 3.09 -6.22
C GLY A 58 12.44 2.65 -5.79
N LYS A 59 13.50 3.07 -6.50
CA LYS A 59 14.90 2.74 -6.13
C LYS A 59 15.30 3.28 -4.76
N GLN A 60 14.77 4.45 -4.41
CA GLN A 60 15.15 5.19 -3.23
C GLN A 60 14.32 4.72 -2.01
N MET A 61 13.14 4.14 -2.27
CA MET A 61 12.28 3.48 -1.28
C MET A 61 12.81 2.13 -0.77
N LYS A 62 13.88 1.60 -1.38
CA LYS A 62 14.48 0.29 -1.05
C LYS A 62 14.56 -0.02 0.45
N PRO A 63 15.16 0.83 1.33
CA PRO A 63 15.28 0.53 2.75
C PRO A 63 13.93 0.45 3.49
N PHE A 64 12.85 0.93 2.89
CA PHE A 64 11.51 0.95 3.47
C PHE A 64 10.53 -0.02 2.83
N ILE A 65 10.94 -0.77 1.79
CA ILE A 65 10.05 -1.69 1.07
C ILE A 65 9.39 -2.70 2.02
N ALA A 66 10.16 -3.23 2.97
CA ALA A 66 9.66 -4.17 3.98
C ALA A 66 8.56 -3.58 4.88
N GLN A 67 8.36 -2.26 4.92
CA GLN A 67 7.27 -1.61 5.66
C GLN A 67 6.15 -1.15 4.73
N VAL A 68 6.50 -0.64 3.55
CA VAL A 68 5.54 -0.06 2.59
C VAL A 68 4.70 -1.14 1.93
N VAL A 69 5.31 -2.24 1.45
CA VAL A 69 4.57 -3.29 0.75
C VAL A 69 3.51 -3.91 1.67
N PRO A 70 3.85 -4.36 2.89
CA PRO A 70 2.85 -4.80 3.88
C PRO A 70 1.72 -3.80 4.12
N CYS A 71 2.06 -2.51 4.28
CA CYS A 71 1.07 -1.45 4.50
C CYS A 71 0.11 -1.26 3.32
N LEU A 72 0.60 -1.36 2.07
CA LEU A 72 -0.24 -1.28 0.88
C LEU A 72 -1.18 -2.49 0.79
N LEU A 73 -0.71 -3.69 1.14
CA LEU A 73 -1.53 -4.91 1.15
C LEU A 73 -2.61 -4.88 2.25
N ASP A 74 -2.29 -4.38 3.44
CA ASP A 74 -3.28 -4.16 4.50
C ASP A 74 -4.35 -3.14 4.05
N ALA A 75 -3.92 -2.07 3.38
CA ALA A 75 -4.83 -1.06 2.86
C ALA A 75 -5.77 -1.60 1.77
N ILE A 76 -5.37 -2.60 0.99
CA ILE A 76 -6.26 -3.30 0.05
C ILE A 76 -7.42 -3.96 0.81
N SER A 77 -7.15 -4.53 1.98
CA SER A 77 -8.19 -5.15 2.82
C SER A 77 -9.14 -4.10 3.42
N ASP A 78 -8.60 -2.94 3.82
CA ASP A 78 -9.38 -1.85 4.43
C ASP A 78 -10.24 -1.04 3.43
N VAL A 79 -9.90 -1.08 2.14
CA VAL A 79 -10.63 -0.34 1.08
C VAL A 79 -11.88 -1.09 0.61
N GLU A 80 -12.29 -2.17 1.29
CA GLU A 80 -13.55 -2.83 0.99
C GLU A 80 -14.74 -1.90 1.33
N PRO A 81 -15.56 -1.49 0.34
CA PRO A 81 -16.79 -0.78 0.62
C PRO A 81 -17.73 -1.72 1.40
N TRP A 82 -18.21 -1.30 2.56
CA TRP A 82 -19.20 -2.06 3.35
C TRP A 82 -20.42 -2.49 2.52
N GLN A 83 -20.72 -1.73 1.47
CA GLN A 83 -21.76 -2.04 0.48
C GLN A 83 -21.45 -3.31 -0.32
N LEU A 84 -20.20 -3.55 -0.72
CA LEU A 84 -19.82 -4.78 -1.43
C LEU A 84 -19.95 -6.01 -0.53
N ASN A 85 -19.57 -5.89 0.74
CA ASN A 85 -19.76 -6.98 1.71
C ASN A 85 -21.25 -7.28 1.95
N TYR A 86 -22.11 -6.25 2.01
CA TYR A 86 -23.56 -6.42 2.15
C TYR A 86 -24.20 -7.13 0.94
N VAL A 87 -23.73 -6.80 -0.27
CA VAL A 87 -24.19 -7.43 -1.52
C VAL A 87 -23.69 -8.87 -1.60
N ALA A 88 -22.41 -9.13 -1.30
CA ALA A 88 -21.81 -10.46 -1.33
C ALA A 88 -22.58 -11.51 -0.49
N VAL A 89 -23.07 -11.14 0.70
CA VAL A 89 -23.84 -12.05 1.58
C VAL A 89 -25.18 -12.49 0.97
N ARG A 90 -25.68 -11.77 -0.03
CA ARG A 90 -27.00 -12.01 -0.68
C ARG A 90 -26.89 -12.40 -2.15
N SER A 91 -25.67 -12.45 -2.68
CA SER A 91 -25.37 -12.74 -4.07
C SER A 91 -25.32 -14.25 -4.32
N ASP A 92 -25.84 -14.68 -5.47
CA ASP A 92 -25.63 -16.03 -5.96
C ASP A 92 -24.18 -16.18 -6.50
N GLU A 93 -23.74 -17.41 -6.72
CA GLU A 93 -22.33 -17.74 -7.01
C GLU A 93 -21.76 -17.06 -8.27
N ARG A 94 -22.61 -16.67 -9.23
CA ARG A 94 -22.21 -15.90 -10.42
C ARG A 94 -22.00 -14.41 -10.13
N ASP A 95 -22.82 -13.84 -9.24
CA ASP A 95 -22.72 -12.43 -8.86
C ASP A 95 -21.51 -12.21 -7.93
N LEU A 96 -21.01 -13.28 -7.30
CA LEU A 96 -19.78 -13.24 -6.51
C LEU A 96 -18.54 -13.01 -7.38
N GLU A 97 -18.48 -13.60 -8.59
CA GLU A 97 -17.35 -13.42 -9.53
C GLU A 97 -17.25 -11.97 -9.99
N ASP A 98 -18.36 -11.36 -10.42
CA ASP A 98 -18.40 -9.94 -10.82
C ASP A 98 -18.03 -8.99 -9.66
N LEU A 99 -18.36 -9.39 -8.43
CA LEU A 99 -18.05 -8.62 -7.23
C LEU A 99 -16.57 -8.73 -6.84
N ASP A 100 -15.95 -9.89 -7.05
CA ASP A 100 -14.51 -10.07 -6.92
C ASP A 100 -13.73 -9.30 -7.99
N ASP A 101 -14.24 -9.23 -9.23
CA ASP A 101 -13.66 -8.38 -10.28
C ASP A 101 -13.73 -6.89 -9.92
N ALA A 102 -14.85 -6.44 -9.34
CA ALA A 102 -14.98 -5.07 -8.83
C ALA A 102 -14.00 -4.79 -7.66
N ARG A 103 -13.76 -5.77 -6.79
CA ARG A 103 -12.76 -5.69 -5.70
C ARG A 103 -11.34 -5.60 -6.24
N LEU A 104 -10.99 -6.40 -7.24
CA LEU A 104 -9.71 -6.34 -7.94
C LEU A 104 -9.51 -4.99 -8.65
N ALA A 105 -10.57 -4.46 -9.27
CA ALA A 105 -10.52 -3.14 -9.92
C ALA A 105 -10.32 -2.00 -8.90
N GLY A 106 -10.98 -2.04 -7.74
CA GLY A 106 -10.82 -1.04 -6.67
C GLY A 106 -9.46 -1.07 -5.97
N SER A 107 -8.88 -2.25 -5.80
CA SER A 107 -7.56 -2.46 -5.18
C SER A 107 -6.39 -2.31 -6.15
N SER A 108 -6.67 -2.28 -7.46
CA SER A 108 -5.69 -2.28 -8.55
C SER A 108 -4.58 -1.24 -8.42
N SER A 109 -4.88 -0.02 -7.94
CA SER A 109 -3.86 1.03 -7.78
C SER A 109 -2.86 0.74 -6.65
N LEU A 110 -3.34 0.23 -5.52
CA LEU A 110 -2.49 -0.16 -4.38
C LEU A 110 -1.66 -1.41 -4.73
N MET A 111 -2.31 -2.38 -5.38
CA MET A 111 -1.66 -3.60 -5.86
C MET A 111 -0.57 -3.29 -6.90
N HIS A 112 -0.88 -2.42 -7.87
CA HIS A 112 0.09 -1.99 -8.88
C HIS A 112 1.29 -1.27 -8.25
N SER A 113 1.06 -0.40 -7.26
CA SER A 113 2.12 0.25 -6.50
C SER A 113 3.00 -0.73 -5.75
N ALA A 114 2.42 -1.75 -5.12
CA ALA A 114 3.20 -2.81 -4.47
C ALA A 114 4.06 -3.59 -5.49
N GLN A 115 3.49 -3.94 -6.64
CA GLN A 115 4.20 -4.62 -7.73
C GLN A 115 5.35 -3.79 -8.31
N GLN A 116 5.20 -2.47 -8.42
CA GLN A 116 6.26 -1.56 -8.87
C GLN A 116 7.47 -1.52 -7.93
N LEU A 117 7.29 -1.85 -6.65
CA LEU A 117 8.37 -1.90 -5.66
C LEU A 117 9.15 -3.23 -5.70
N LEU A 118 8.56 -4.31 -6.21
CA LEU A 118 9.18 -5.64 -6.23
C LEU A 118 10.55 -5.68 -6.95
N PRO A 119 10.76 -5.02 -8.11
CA PRO A 119 12.07 -5.00 -8.78
C PRO A 119 13.18 -4.34 -7.97
N HIS A 120 12.83 -3.63 -6.90
CA HIS A 120 13.78 -2.94 -6.03
C HIS A 120 14.11 -3.73 -4.75
N VAL A 121 13.49 -4.89 -4.54
CA VAL A 121 13.76 -5.78 -3.40
C VAL A 121 15.11 -6.47 -3.60
N GLY A 122 16.05 -6.25 -2.67
CA GLY A 122 17.28 -7.04 -2.58
C GLY A 122 17.16 -8.13 -1.52
N ASN A 123 18.24 -8.88 -1.31
CA ASN A 123 18.24 -10.03 -0.39
C ASN A 123 17.94 -9.64 1.07
N GLU A 124 18.50 -8.54 1.56
CA GLU A 124 18.27 -8.06 2.94
C GLU A 124 16.81 -7.58 3.13
N GLU A 125 16.25 -6.89 2.14
CA GLU A 125 14.87 -6.42 2.20
C GLU A 125 13.87 -7.57 2.06
N LEU A 126 14.23 -8.63 1.32
CA LEU A 126 13.40 -9.81 1.14
C LEU A 126 13.21 -10.58 2.44
N GLU A 127 14.25 -10.73 3.27
CA GLU A 127 14.15 -11.39 4.57
C GLU A 127 13.22 -10.63 5.53
N GLY A 128 13.36 -9.29 5.56
CA GLY A 128 12.46 -8.43 6.33
C GLY A 128 11.01 -8.48 5.83
N LEU A 129 10.81 -8.54 4.51
CA LEU A 129 9.50 -8.65 3.88
C LEU A 129 8.86 -10.01 4.16
N GLN A 130 9.61 -11.11 4.03
CA GLN A 130 9.13 -12.46 4.28
C GLN A 130 8.57 -12.61 5.70
N ASN A 131 9.29 -12.11 6.70
CA ASN A 131 8.85 -12.19 8.09
C ASN A 131 7.52 -11.44 8.31
N ARG A 132 7.41 -10.23 7.77
CA ARG A 132 6.19 -9.42 7.90
C ARG A 132 5.00 -9.98 7.13
N LEU A 133 5.22 -10.46 5.90
CA LEU A 133 4.15 -11.12 5.13
C LEU A 133 3.68 -12.40 5.82
N THR A 134 4.59 -13.17 6.41
CA THR A 134 4.24 -14.39 7.16
C THR A 134 3.39 -14.05 8.39
N GLU A 135 3.75 -12.99 9.12
CA GLU A 135 2.94 -12.49 10.24
C GLU A 135 1.58 -11.97 9.79
N GLN A 136 1.51 -11.19 8.71
CA GLN A 136 0.26 -10.70 8.14
C GLN A 136 -0.64 -11.86 7.71
N LEU A 137 -0.11 -12.87 7.02
CA LEU A 137 -0.86 -14.06 6.63
C LEU A 137 -1.40 -14.82 7.84
N ARG A 138 -0.60 -14.97 8.91
CA ARG A 138 -1.04 -15.61 10.16
C ARG A 138 -2.15 -14.84 10.86
N ASN A 139 -2.12 -13.51 10.79
CA ASN A 139 -3.09 -12.63 11.44
C ASN A 139 -4.27 -12.25 10.53
N SER A 140 -4.23 -12.65 9.26
CA SER A 140 -5.26 -12.31 8.28
C SER A 140 -6.59 -12.98 8.61
N VAL A 141 -7.64 -12.17 8.73
CA VAL A 141 -9.01 -12.59 9.01
C VAL A 141 -9.91 -12.23 7.83
N GLY A 142 -9.64 -12.78 6.65
CA GLY A 142 -10.43 -12.51 5.44
C GLY A 142 -9.91 -13.19 4.18
N VAL A 143 -10.73 -13.22 3.12
CA VAL A 143 -10.32 -13.65 1.77
C VAL A 143 -9.51 -12.54 1.09
N SER A 144 -9.95 -11.29 1.20
CA SER A 144 -9.27 -10.10 0.63
C SER A 144 -7.80 -9.99 1.06
N THR A 145 -7.50 -10.21 2.35
CA THR A 145 -6.14 -10.16 2.89
C THR A 145 -5.24 -11.31 2.41
N ARG A 146 -5.84 -12.49 2.16
CA ARG A 146 -5.11 -13.64 1.60
C ARG A 146 -4.83 -13.47 0.11
N THR A 147 -5.80 -12.98 -0.66
CA THR A 147 -5.65 -12.73 -2.09
C THR A 147 -4.65 -11.60 -2.37
N ALA A 148 -4.53 -10.61 -1.49
CA ALA A 148 -3.53 -9.55 -1.65
C ALA A 148 -2.09 -10.03 -1.40
N ALA A 149 -1.91 -11.06 -0.54
CA ALA A 149 -0.60 -11.58 -0.17
C ALA A 149 -0.17 -12.83 -0.96
N ALA A 150 -1.07 -13.43 -1.75
CA ALA A 150 -0.83 -14.62 -2.58
C ALA A 150 -0.38 -14.23 -4.00
#